data_AF-A0A3D6B9N6-F1
#
_entry.id   AF-A0A3D6B9N6-F1
#
_cell.length_a   1.000
_cell.length_b   1.000
_cell.length_c   1.000
_cell.angle_alpha   90.00
_cell.angle_beta   90.00
_cell.angle_gamma   90.00
#
_symmetry.space_group_name_H-M   'P 1'
#
loop_
_entity.id
_entity.type
_entity.pdbx_description
1 polymer ?
#
loop_
_entity_poly.entity_id
_entity_poly.type
_entity_poly.pdbx_seq_one_letter_code
_entity_poly.pdbx_strand_id
1 'polypeptide(L)' 'MKSKLKLIASIKIWIVIYPALTLFLYIFKEPLSVMPIYLRTLLMTISLVPLIVFVGVPFVDSLLNYFSKTTKNVSDTK' A
#
# COMPACT_ATOMS: atom_id res chain seq x y z
N MET A 1 15.18 21.34 1.59
CA MET A 1 15.48 19.87 1.60
C MET A 1 14.40 19.01 2.28
N LYS A 2 13.61 19.51 3.25
CA LYS A 2 12.58 18.71 3.96
C LYS A 2 11.33 18.33 3.13
N SER A 3 10.96 19.11 2.13
CA SER A 3 9.73 18.89 1.34
C SER A 3 9.83 17.69 0.38
N LYS A 4 11.01 17.46 -0.21
CA LYS A 4 11.24 16.34 -1.14
C LYS A 4 11.07 14.98 -0.45
N LEU A 5 11.51 14.86 0.81
CA LEU A 5 11.36 13.64 1.61
C LEU A 5 9.90 13.36 1.97
N LYS A 6 9.13 14.40 2.29
CA LYS A 6 7.69 14.27 2.56
C LYS A 6 6.92 13.84 1.30
N LEU A 7 7.27 14.39 0.14
CA LEU A 7 6.66 14.03 -1.14
C LEU A 7 6.85 12.53 -1.45
N ILE A 8 8.07 12.02 -1.27
CA ILE A 8 8.38 10.60 -1.52
C ILE A 8 7.59 9.71 -0.56
N ALA A 9 7.47 10.08 0.72
CA ALA A 9 6.64 9.35 1.68
C ALA A 9 5.16 9.33 1.27
N SER A 10 4.60 10.45 0.81
CA SER A 10 3.22 10.50 0.31
C SER A 10 3.01 9.63 -0.94
N ILE A 11 3.97 9.60 -1.86
CA ILE A 11 3.91 8.76 -3.06
C ILE A 11 3.96 7.27 -2.69
N LYS A 12 4.81 6.88 -1.74
CA LYS A 12 4.86 5.50 -1.23
C LYS A 12 3.50 5.05 -0.70
N ILE A 13 2.84 5.90 0.09
CA ILE A 13 1.51 5.62 0.63
C ILE A 13 0.50 5.42 -0.52
N TRP A 14 0.54 6.25 -1.57
CA TRP A 14 -0.30 6.08 -2.75
C TRP A 14 -0.09 4.74 -3.46
N ILE A 15 1.17 4.31 -3.62
CA ILE A 15 1.53 3.02 -4.22
C ILE A 15 0.97 1.85 -3.40
N VAL A 16 0.85 2.00 -2.08
CA VAL A 16 0.26 0.98 -1.19
C VAL A 16 -1.27 0.99 -1.26
N ILE A 17 -1.89 2.16 -1.24
CA ILE A 17 -3.34 2.31 -1.12
C ILE A 17 -4.07 1.72 -2.33
N TYR A 18 -3.63 2.04 -3.54
CA TYR A 18 -4.37 1.67 -4.75
C TYR A 18 -4.48 0.14 -4.92
N PRO A 19 -3.38 -0.64 -4.85
CA PRO A 19 -3.44 -2.10 -4.92
C PRO A 19 -4.23 -2.71 -3.76
N ALA A 20 -4.10 -2.15 -2.54
CA ALA A 20 -4.86 -2.63 -1.38
C ALA A 20 -6.38 -2.43 -1.57
N LEU A 21 -6.79 -1.25 -2.06
CA LEU A 21 -8.18 -0.97 -2.42
C LEU A 21 -8.70 -1.90 -3.50
N THR A 22 -7.93 -2.06 -4.58
CA THR A 22 -8.31 -2.93 -5.69
C THR A 22 -8.44 -4.38 -5.23
N LEU A 23 -7.51 -4.89 -4.43
CA LEU A 23 -7.57 -6.26 -3.90
C LEU A 23 -8.76 -6.45 -2.96
N PHE A 24 -9.00 -5.49 -2.05
CA PHE A 24 -10.13 -5.53 -1.14
C PHE A 24 -11.45 -5.54 -1.91
N LEU A 25 -11.60 -4.65 -2.90
CA LEU A 25 -12.78 -4.64 -3.75
C LEU A 25 -12.89 -5.91 -4.59
N TYR A 26 -11.79 -6.44 -5.12
CA TYR A 26 -11.82 -7.66 -5.92
C TYR A 26 -12.37 -8.85 -5.12
N ILE A 27 -12.00 -8.98 -3.84
CA ILE A 27 -12.43 -10.06 -2.96
C ILE A 27 -13.84 -9.81 -2.38
N PHE A 28 -14.14 -8.58 -1.96
CA PHE A 28 -15.33 -8.27 -1.16
C PHE A 28 -16.43 -7.48 -1.90
N LYS A 29 -16.28 -7.18 -3.20
CA LYS A 29 -17.26 -6.36 -3.96
C LYS A 29 -18.68 -6.92 -3.93
N GLU A 30 -18.85 -8.22 -4.13
CA GLU A 30 -20.18 -8.86 -4.16
C GLU A 30 -20.91 -8.75 -2.81
N PRO A 31 -20.36 -9.25 -1.67
CA PRO A 31 -21.04 -9.16 -0.38
C PRO A 31 -21.26 -7.71 0.08
N LEU A 32 -20.38 -6.79 -0.30
CA LEU A 32 -20.51 -5.37 0.05
C LEU A 32 -21.56 -4.63 -0.78
N SER A 33 -21.95 -5.14 -1.96
CA SER A 33 -22.91 -4.46 -2.84
C SER A 33 -24.36 -4.53 -2.33
N VAL A 34 -24.65 -5.52 -1.49
CA VAL A 34 -25.99 -5.75 -0.89
C VAL A 34 -26.20 -4.89 0.36
N MET A 35 -25.12 -4.39 0.97
CA MET A 35 -25.19 -3.60 2.21
C MET A 35 -25.43 -2.11 1.95
N PRO A 36 -26.08 -1.40 2.89
CA PRO A 36 -26.18 0.05 2.85
C PRO A 36 -24.81 0.74 2.77
N ILE A 37 -24.73 1.86 2.06
CA ILE A 37 -23.47 2.56 1.76
C ILE A 37 -22.64 2.92 3.01
N TYR A 38 -23.30 3.26 4.12
CA TYR A 38 -22.62 3.61 5.37
C TYR A 38 -21.92 2.40 6.01
N LEU A 39 -22.59 1.24 6.04
CA LEU A 39 -22.01 -0.02 6.54
C LEU A 39 -20.87 -0.50 5.64
N ARG A 40 -21.07 -0.43 4.32
CA ARG A 40 -20.03 -0.77 3.34
C ARG A 40 -18.78 0.08 3.54
N THR A 41 -18.95 1.38 3.72
CA THR A 41 -17.82 2.31 3.91
C THR A 41 -17.12 2.05 5.24
N LEU A 42 -17.87 1.78 6.30
CA LEU A 42 -17.32 1.43 7.62
C LEU A 42 -16.47 0.14 7.56
N LEU A 43 -17.01 -0.93 6.95
CA LEU A 43 -16.31 -2.20 6.82
C LEU A 43 -15.08 -2.09 5.93
N MET A 44 -15.17 -1.30 4.86
CA MET A 44 -14.03 -1.02 4.00
C MET A 44 -12.94 -0.29 4.79
N THR A 45 -13.24 0.82 5.47
CA THR A 45 -12.21 1.61 6.16
C THR A 45 -11.61 0.87 7.35
N ILE A 46 -12.41 0.20 8.17
CA ILE A 46 -11.91 -0.54 9.34
C ILE A 46 -11.02 -1.73 8.93
N SER A 47 -11.23 -2.31 7.76
CA SER A 47 -10.40 -3.40 7.26
C SER A 47 -9.15 -2.87 6.54
N LEU A 48 -9.35 -1.86 5.70
CA LEU A 48 -8.32 -1.36 4.80
C LEU A 48 -7.26 -0.54 5.53
N VAL A 49 -7.64 0.26 6.53
CA VAL A 49 -6.69 1.09 7.28
C VAL A 49 -5.65 0.24 8.02
N PRO A 50 -6.04 -0.77 8.84
CA PRO A 50 -5.07 -1.67 9.45
C PRO A 50 -4.27 -2.46 8.40
N LEU A 51 -4.91 -2.93 7.32
CA LEU A 51 -4.22 -3.67 6.27
C LEU A 51 -3.10 -2.85 5.64
N ILE A 52 -3.36 -1.58 5.32
CA ILE A 52 -2.36 -0.68 4.75
C ILE A 52 -1.25 -0.40 5.75
N VAL A 53 -1.58 -0.10 7.01
CA VAL A 53 -0.58 0.30 8.03
C VAL A 53 0.30 -0.87 8.46
N PHE A 54 -0.28 -2.04 8.72
CA PHE A 54 0.45 -3.20 9.26
C PHE A 54 1.03 -4.12 8.20
N VAL A 55 0.45 -4.16 6.99
CA VAL A 55 0.91 -5.05 5.91
C VAL A 55 1.43 -4.27 4.73
N GLY A 56 0.63 -3.32 4.21
CA GLY A 56 0.95 -2.61 2.98
C GLY A 56 2.24 -1.77 3.05
N VAL A 57 2.37 -0.90 4.05
CA VAL A 57 3.54 -0.05 4.28
C VAL A 57 4.81 -0.88 4.49
N PRO A 58 4.88 -1.85 5.44
CA PRO A 58 6.10 -2.63 5.64
C PRO A 58 6.43 -3.53 4.44
N PHE A 59 5.44 -4.01 3.69
CA PHE A 59 5.67 -4.75 2.46
C PHE A 59 6.35 -3.90 1.39
N VAL A 60 5.83 -2.70 1.12
CA VAL A 60 6.43 -1.78 0.13
C VAL A 60 7.80 -1.29 0.58
N ASP A 61 8.00 -0.98 1.86
CA ASP A 61 9.33 -0.61 2.36
C ASP A 61 10.33 -1.76 2.23
N SER A 62 9.92 -3.01 2.50
CA SER A 62 10.76 -4.20 2.28
C SER A 62 11.11 -4.39 0.80
N LEU A 63 10.13 -4.20 -0.10
CA LEU A 63 10.32 -4.33 -1.53
C LEU A 63 11.29 -3.25 -2.08
N LEU A 64 11.15 -2.01 -1.62
CA LEU A 64 12.05 -0.92 -1.99
C LEU A 64 13.48 -1.13 -1.46
N ASN A 65 13.61 -1.65 -0.23
CA ASN A 65 14.90 -2.01 0.34
C ASN A 65 15.55 -3.17 -0.42
N TYR A 66 14.76 -4.16 -0.86
CA TYR A 66 15.23 -5.26 -1.70
C TYR A 66 15.78 -4.75 -3.04
N PHE A 67 15.03 -3.92 -3.76
CA PHE A 67 15.49 -3.33 -5.02
C PHE A 67 16.73 -2.43 -4.84
N SER A 68 16.80 -1.68 -3.74
CA SER A 68 17.97 -0.83 -3.44
C SER A 68 19.22 -1.64 -3.05
N LYS A 69 19.05 -2.84 -2.50
CA LYS A 69 20.17 -3.74 -2.18
C LYS A 69 20.71 -4.42 -3.43
N THR A 70 19.85 -4.69 -4.41
CA THR A 70 20.23 -5.26 -5.72
C THR A 70 21.10 -4.32 -6.54
N THR A 71 20.87 -2.99 -6.51
CA THR A 71 21.69 -2.04 -7.26
C THR A 71 23.13 -1.93 -6.75
N LYS A 72 23.40 -2.24 -5.48
CA LYS A 72 24.76 -2.20 -4.92
C LYS A 72 25.62 -3.40 -5.33
N ASN A 73 25.02 -4.57 -5.57
CA ASN A 73 25.77 -5.79 -5.96
C ASN A 73 26.22 -5.78 -7.43
N VAL A 74 25.60 -5.00 -8.31
CA VAL A 74 25.94 -4.97 -9.74
C VAL A 74 27.16 -4.06 -10.02
N SER A 75 27.42 -3.07 -9.16
CA SER A 75 28.54 -2.14 -9.30
C SER A 75 29.89 -2.67 -8.77
N ASP A 76 29.90 -3.72 -7.94
CA ASP A 76 31.14 -4.34 -7.41
C ASP A 76 31.67 -5.48 -8.31
N THR A 77 30.98 -5.78 -9.41
CA THR A 77 31.37 -6.80 -10.40
C THR A 77 31.85 -6.24 -11.74
N LYS A 78 32.15 -4.94 -11.82
CA LYS A 78 32.73 -4.30 -13.02
C LYS A 78 34.09 -3.70 -12.74
#